data_AF-A0A945VHA4-F1
#
_entry.id   AF-A0A945VHA4-F1
#
_cell.length_a   1.000
_cell.length_b   1.000
_cell.length_c   1.000
_cell.angle_alpha   90.00
_cell.angle_beta   90.00
_cell.angle_gamma   90.00
#
_symmetry.space_group_name_H-M   'P 1'
#
loop_
_entity.id
_entity.type
_entity.pdbx_description
1 polymer ?
#
loop_
_entity_poly.entity_id
_entity_poly.type
_entity_poly.pdbx_seq_one_letter_code
_entity_poly.pdbx_strand_id
1 'polypeptide(L)'
;MRFLFYIIITGLIMISSSCNNPNSEILSEINHEIDRLEIERLAYTNVDSLEIADIRTTITSNYYKIGNLSNDSISATAISYSHIDKSLKQIIRMDKIIRMDYQKTIKQLYDLYSDAEKNIIDGAGLKNYFQEEKRITESIIQRMKYNNQRLESEITKFDSLNTIIVNQLNN
;
A
#
# COMPACT_ATOMS: atom_id res chain seq x y z
N MET A 1 -31.73 38.70 -43.69
CA MET A 1 -30.62 37.82 -44.15
C MET A 1 -29.40 37.88 -43.24
N ARG A 2 -28.76 39.05 -43.01
CA ARG A 2 -27.52 39.17 -42.20
C ARG A 2 -27.68 38.81 -40.70
N PHE A 3 -28.83 39.10 -40.10
CA PHE A 3 -29.10 38.84 -38.67
C PHE A 3 -29.29 37.34 -38.36
N LEU A 4 -29.95 36.59 -39.26
CA LEU A 4 -30.13 35.14 -39.13
C LEU A 4 -28.80 34.39 -39.25
N PHE A 5 -27.90 34.88 -40.11
CA PHE A 5 -26.57 34.30 -40.27
C PHE A 5 -25.71 34.46 -38.99
N TYR A 6 -25.83 35.60 -38.31
CA TYR A 6 -25.14 35.86 -37.05
C TYR A 6 -25.60 34.92 -35.94
N ILE A 7 -26.92 34.71 -35.80
CA ILE A 7 -27.50 33.80 -34.79
C ILE A 7 -27.05 32.35 -35.03
N ILE A 8 -27.00 31.89 -36.28
CA ILE A 8 -26.54 30.55 -36.64
C ILE A 8 -25.06 30.37 -36.32
N ILE A 9 -24.22 31.36 -36.64
CA ILE A 9 -22.78 31.32 -36.35
C ILE A 9 -22.52 31.34 -34.84
N THR A 10 -23.17 32.22 -34.08
CA THR A 10 -23.02 32.23 -32.61
C THR A 10 -23.59 30.97 -31.96
N GLY A 11 -24.65 30.39 -32.52
CA GLY A 11 -25.19 29.10 -32.07
C GLY A 11 -24.23 27.94 -32.32
N LEU A 12 -23.58 27.89 -33.49
CA LEU A 12 -22.55 26.88 -33.81
C LEU A 12 -21.29 27.03 -32.95
N ILE A 13 -20.89 28.26 -32.62
CA ILE A 13 -19.76 28.52 -31.71
C ILE A 13 -20.11 28.14 -30.25
N MET A 14 -21.35 28.33 -29.81
CA MET A 14 -21.76 27.86 -28.48
C MET A 14 -21.86 26.33 -28.41
N ILE A 15 -22.31 25.66 -29.49
CA ILE A 15 -22.34 24.19 -29.56
C ILE A 15 -20.92 23.60 -29.60
N SER A 16 -19.95 24.27 -30.23
CA SER A 16 -18.54 23.85 -30.19
C SER A 16 -17.82 24.17 -28.87
N SER A 17 -18.37 25.07 -28.04
CA SER A 17 -17.85 25.37 -26.70
C SER A 17 -18.38 24.44 -25.60
N SER A 18 -19.40 23.63 -25.90
CA SER A 18 -19.88 22.56 -25.02
C SER A 18 -19.32 21.20 -25.45
N CYS A 19 -18.00 21.13 -25.69
CA CYS A 19 -17.30 19.85 -25.65
C CYS A 19 -17.22 19.42 -24.18
N ASN A 20 -18.28 18.79 -23.68
CA ASN A 20 -18.14 17.92 -22.52
C ASN A 20 -17.06 16.90 -22.90
N ASN A 21 -15.90 16.95 -22.23
CA ASN A 21 -14.90 15.91 -22.41
C ASN A 21 -15.61 14.59 -22.14
N PRO A 22 -15.73 13.67 -23.11
CA PRO A 22 -16.43 12.40 -22.90
C PRO A 22 -15.79 11.58 -21.77
N ASN A 23 -14.55 11.91 -21.39
CA ASN A 23 -13.79 11.32 -20.30
C ASN A 23 -13.88 12.10 -18.98
N SER A 24 -14.65 13.20 -18.88
CA SER A 24 -14.67 14.05 -17.66
C SER A 24 -15.06 13.30 -16.39
N GLU A 25 -15.98 12.34 -16.50
CA GLU A 25 -16.40 11.48 -15.39
C GLU A 25 -15.23 10.56 -14.97
N ILE A 26 -14.61 9.87 -15.92
CA ILE A 26 -13.49 8.96 -15.65
C ILE A 26 -12.26 9.70 -15.12
N LEU A 27 -12.00 10.93 -15.58
CA LEU A 27 -10.93 11.78 -15.04
C LEU A 27 -11.11 12.05 -13.54
N SER A 28 -12.35 12.34 -13.13
CA SER A 28 -12.67 12.51 -11.71
C SER A 28 -12.46 11.22 -10.92
N GLU A 29 -12.78 10.07 -11.50
CA GLU A 29 -12.57 8.77 -10.84
C GLU A 29 -11.08 8.42 -10.72
N ILE A 30 -10.27 8.70 -11.74
CA ILE A 30 -8.81 8.48 -11.71
C ILE A 30 -8.18 9.34 -10.61
N ASN A 31 -8.51 10.64 -10.55
CA ASN A 31 -8.02 11.53 -9.49
C ASN A 31 -8.43 11.03 -8.10
N HIS A 32 -9.68 10.60 -7.95
CA HIS A 32 -10.14 10.04 -6.67
C HIS A 32 -9.34 8.81 -6.25
N GLU A 33 -9.00 7.93 -7.19
CA GLU A 33 -8.21 6.73 -6.89
C GLU A 33 -6.75 7.07 -6.56
N ILE A 34 -6.17 8.09 -7.21
CA ILE A 34 -4.85 8.66 -6.85
C ILE A 34 -4.86 9.15 -5.40
N ASP A 35 -5.79 10.06 -5.07
CA ASP A 35 -5.92 10.64 -3.73
C ASP A 35 -6.11 9.55 -2.67
N ARG A 36 -6.98 8.58 -2.95
CA ARG A 36 -7.25 7.44 -2.08
C ARG A 36 -5.98 6.63 -1.81
N LEU A 37 -5.23 6.28 -2.85
CA LEU A 37 -4.01 5.49 -2.73
C LEU A 37 -2.93 6.26 -1.95
N GLU A 38 -2.79 7.56 -2.15
CA GLU A 38 -1.88 8.41 -1.39
C GLU A 38 -2.27 8.46 0.11
N ILE A 39 -3.56 8.62 0.43
CA ILE A 39 -4.06 8.60 1.81
C ILE A 39 -3.80 7.25 2.47
N GLU A 40 -4.13 6.13 1.82
CA GLU A 40 -3.90 4.78 2.35
C GLU A 40 -2.40 4.51 2.54
N ARG A 41 -1.54 5.02 1.65
CA ARG A 41 -0.07 4.96 1.81
C ARG A 41 0.40 5.78 3.01
N LEU A 42 -0.21 6.93 3.31
CA LEU A 42 0.11 7.72 4.50
C LEU A 42 -0.36 7.03 5.79
N ALA A 43 -1.55 6.43 5.76
CA ALA A 43 -2.12 5.67 6.88
C ALA A 43 -1.36 4.37 7.16
N TYR A 44 -0.77 3.77 6.13
CA TYR A 44 0.22 2.70 6.28
C TYR A 44 1.47 3.27 6.97
N THR A 45 1.48 3.16 8.31
CA THR A 45 2.65 3.40 9.16
C THR A 45 3.81 2.64 8.54
N ASN A 46 4.86 3.38 8.15
CA ASN A 46 6.05 2.74 7.61
C ASN A 46 6.48 1.64 8.58
N VAL A 47 6.72 0.43 8.08
CA VAL A 47 7.37 -0.61 8.86
C VAL A 47 8.64 -0.02 9.48
N ASP A 48 8.66 0.14 10.80
CA ASP A 48 9.81 0.73 11.49
C ASP A 48 10.95 -0.29 11.46
N SER A 49 11.81 -0.13 10.47
CA SER A 49 12.95 -1.00 10.29
C SER A 49 13.92 -0.97 11.48
N LEU A 50 13.93 0.11 12.28
CA LEU A 50 14.75 0.21 13.48
C LEU A 50 14.11 -0.60 14.61
N GLU A 51 12.82 -0.40 14.88
CA GLU A 51 12.09 -1.19 15.89
C GLU A 51 12.21 -2.70 15.59
N ILE A 52 12.00 -3.11 14.33
CA ILE A 52 12.17 -4.51 13.94
C ILE A 52 13.62 -4.98 14.10
N ALA A 53 14.61 -4.15 13.79
CA ALA A 53 16.02 -4.51 13.98
C ALA A 53 16.36 -4.72 15.47
N ASP A 54 15.83 -3.88 16.35
CA ASP A 54 16.02 -3.97 17.80
C ASP A 54 15.35 -5.23 18.37
N ILE A 55 14.11 -5.51 17.97
CA ILE A 55 13.41 -6.75 18.34
C ILE A 55 14.23 -7.97 17.91
N ARG A 56 14.69 -8.01 16.66
CA ARG A 56 15.46 -9.13 16.13
C ARG A 56 16.82 -9.30 16.81
N THR A 57 17.47 -8.21 17.19
CA THR A 57 18.70 -8.22 17.98
C THR A 57 18.46 -8.81 19.36
N THR A 58 17.36 -8.41 20.01
CA THR A 58 16.93 -8.95 21.30
C THR A 58 16.62 -10.45 21.21
N ILE A 59 15.91 -10.87 20.15
CA ILE A 59 15.63 -12.28 19.86
C ILE A 59 16.94 -13.07 19.78
N THR A 60 17.89 -12.59 18.99
CA THR A 60 19.18 -13.25 18.78
C THR A 60 19.97 -13.35 20.10
N SER A 61 20.05 -12.27 20.86
CA SER A 61 20.76 -12.23 22.15
C SER A 61 20.18 -13.22 23.15
N ASN A 62 18.85 -13.22 23.32
CA ASN A 62 18.19 -14.10 24.28
C ASN A 62 18.24 -15.57 23.82
N TYR A 63 18.19 -15.84 22.52
CA TYR A 63 18.35 -17.20 21.97
C TYR A 63 19.70 -17.82 22.36
N TYR A 64 20.80 -17.05 22.28
CA TYR A 64 22.12 -17.52 22.73
C TYR A 64 22.15 -17.83 24.23
N LYS A 65 21.48 -17.03 25.08
CA LYS A 65 21.41 -17.27 26.52
C LYS A 65 20.60 -18.53 26.85
N ILE A 66 19.45 -18.70 26.19
CA ILE A 66 18.57 -19.86 26.27
C ILE A 66 19.31 -21.15 25.89
N GLY A 67 20.06 -21.15 24.78
CA GLY A 67 20.77 -22.35 24.31
C GLY A 67 21.82 -22.89 25.29
N ASN A 68 22.28 -22.05 26.23
CA ASN A 68 23.20 -22.45 27.29
C ASN A 68 22.50 -23.08 28.50
N LEU A 69 21.17 -23.04 28.56
CA LEU A 69 20.36 -23.61 29.64
C LEU A 69 19.76 -24.94 29.15
N SER A 70 20.32 -26.06 29.62
CA SER A 70 19.97 -27.42 29.20
C SER A 70 18.60 -27.88 29.74
N ASN A 71 17.50 -27.23 29.35
CA ASN A 71 16.16 -27.53 29.85
C ASN A 71 15.12 -27.59 28.71
N ASP A 72 14.31 -28.66 28.65
CA ASP A 72 13.40 -28.91 27.53
C ASP A 72 12.29 -27.86 27.39
N SER A 73 11.85 -27.23 28.48
CA SER A 73 10.85 -26.13 28.43
C SER A 73 11.41 -24.86 27.79
N ILE A 74 12.73 -24.65 27.88
CA ILE A 74 13.44 -23.50 27.32
C ILE A 74 13.56 -23.64 25.78
N SER A 75 13.59 -24.88 25.27
CA SER A 75 13.63 -25.16 23.82
C SER A 75 12.36 -24.74 23.07
N ALA A 76 11.17 -24.92 23.68
CA ALA A 76 9.89 -24.54 23.08
C ALA A 76 9.76 -23.01 22.95
N THR A 77 10.22 -22.27 23.96
CA THR A 77 10.22 -20.80 23.94
C THR A 77 11.19 -20.24 22.89
N ALA A 78 12.34 -20.90 22.70
CA ALA A 78 13.31 -20.57 21.67
C ALA A 78 12.75 -20.74 20.24
N ILE A 79 11.92 -21.77 20.03
CA ILE A 79 11.22 -22.00 18.76
C ILE A 79 10.28 -20.83 18.44
N SER A 80 9.48 -20.37 19.40
CA SER A 80 8.59 -19.22 19.22
C SER A 80 9.34 -17.93 18.84
N TYR A 81 10.52 -17.69 19.44
CA TYR A 81 11.41 -16.59 19.06
C TYR A 81 11.87 -16.67 17.60
N SER A 82 12.25 -17.86 17.15
CA SER A 82 12.66 -18.07 15.75
C SER A 82 11.50 -17.80 14.77
N HIS A 83 10.27 -18.17 15.13
CA HIS A 83 9.10 -17.90 14.31
C HIS A 83 8.83 -16.39 14.19
N ILE A 84 8.96 -15.63 15.27
CA ILE A 84 8.82 -14.17 15.25
C ILE A 84 9.90 -13.53 14.37
N ASP A 85 11.18 -13.89 14.52
CA ASP A 85 12.26 -13.35 13.66
C ASP A 85 12.01 -13.64 12.17
N LYS A 86 11.55 -14.85 11.84
CA LYS A 86 11.16 -15.20 10.46
C LYS A 86 9.97 -14.36 9.98
N SER A 87 8.97 -14.14 10.83
CA SER A 87 7.77 -13.36 10.51
C SER A 87 8.12 -11.91 10.23
N LEU A 88 8.94 -11.29 11.08
CA LEU A 88 9.43 -9.92 10.92
C LEU A 88 10.28 -9.73 9.65
N LYS A 89 11.14 -10.71 9.31
CA LYS A 89 11.86 -10.70 8.02
C LYS A 89 10.91 -10.70 6.82
N GLN A 90 9.82 -11.44 6.90
CA GLN A 90 8.81 -11.47 5.83
C GLN A 90 8.04 -10.15 5.74
N ILE A 91 7.71 -9.53 6.87
CA ILE A 91 7.07 -8.20 6.92
C ILE A 91 7.93 -7.15 6.21
N ILE A 92 9.25 -7.12 6.47
CA ILE A 92 10.18 -6.20 5.79
C ILE A 92 10.23 -6.47 4.28
N ARG A 93 10.28 -7.74 3.87
CA ARG A 93 10.28 -8.10 2.44
C ARG A 93 8.99 -7.66 1.75
N MET A 94 7.86 -7.86 2.41
CA MET A 94 6.55 -7.45 1.89
C MET A 94 6.43 -5.93 1.81
N ASP A 95 6.93 -5.20 2.82
CA ASP A 95 6.96 -3.73 2.81
C ASP A 95 7.70 -3.19 1.58
N LYS A 96 8.86 -3.77 1.27
CA LYS A 96 9.61 -3.40 0.05
C LYS A 96 8.79 -3.61 -1.22
N ILE A 97 8.10 -4.75 -1.33
CA ILE A 97 7.24 -5.06 -2.49
C ILE A 97 6.08 -4.06 -2.58
N ILE A 98 5.39 -3.80 -1.47
CA ILE A 98 4.28 -2.85 -1.39
C ILE A 98 4.73 -1.45 -1.83
N ARG A 99 5.90 -0.98 -1.37
CA ARG A 99 6.44 0.34 -1.78
C ARG A 99 6.72 0.41 -3.28
N MET A 100 7.29 -0.64 -3.84
CA MET A 100 7.57 -0.72 -5.28
C MET A 100 6.27 -0.72 -6.09
N ASP A 101 5.30 -1.53 -5.69
CA ASP A 101 4.00 -1.63 -6.37
C ASP A 101 3.24 -0.31 -6.27
N TYR A 102 3.22 0.33 -5.10
CA TYR A 102 2.65 1.67 -4.91
C TYR A 102 3.26 2.69 -5.88
N GLN A 103 4.60 2.77 -5.95
CA GLN A 103 5.29 3.71 -6.83
C GLN A 103 4.98 3.46 -8.31
N LYS A 104 4.84 2.19 -8.68
CA LYS A 104 4.48 1.82 -10.04
C LYS A 104 3.03 2.21 -10.36
N THR A 105 2.08 1.82 -9.51
CA THR A 105 0.66 2.06 -9.72
C THR A 105 0.31 3.54 -9.68
N ILE A 106 0.88 4.31 -8.75
CA ILE A 106 0.63 5.76 -8.71
C ILE A 106 1.10 6.44 -10.01
N LYS A 107 2.25 6.02 -10.54
CA LYS A 107 2.75 6.50 -11.84
C LYS A 107 1.78 6.12 -12.97
N GLN A 108 1.31 4.87 -13.00
CA GLN A 108 0.35 4.41 -14.02
C GLN A 108 -0.96 5.19 -13.97
N LEU A 109 -1.47 5.52 -12.78
CA LEU A 109 -2.67 6.34 -12.62
C LEU A 109 -2.47 7.78 -13.12
N TYR A 110 -1.32 8.41 -12.82
CA TYR A 110 -1.00 9.74 -13.36
C TYR A 110 -0.80 9.73 -14.89
N ASP A 111 -0.15 8.70 -15.43
CA ASP A 111 0.02 8.52 -16.87
C ASP A 111 -1.37 8.37 -17.54
N LEU A 112 -2.25 7.53 -16.97
CA LEU A 112 -3.62 7.33 -17.44
C LEU A 112 -4.45 8.61 -17.38
N TYR A 113 -4.30 9.40 -16.31
CA TYR A 113 -4.96 10.71 -16.18
C TYR A 113 -4.54 11.66 -17.31
N SER A 114 -3.23 11.78 -17.56
CA SER A 114 -2.69 12.59 -18.66
C SER A 114 -3.19 12.12 -20.02
N ASP A 115 -3.24 10.81 -20.25
CA ASP A 115 -3.70 10.24 -21.52
C ASP A 115 -5.20 10.46 -21.74
N ALA A 116 -6.01 10.37 -20.67
CA ALA A 116 -7.43 10.68 -20.67
C ALA A 116 -7.71 12.16 -20.93
N GLU A 117 -6.92 13.06 -20.31
CA GLU A 117 -7.02 14.51 -20.51
C GLU A 117 -6.73 14.91 -21.96
N LYS A 118 -5.73 14.26 -22.57
CA LYS A 118 -5.33 14.48 -23.97
C LYS A 118 -6.21 13.74 -24.98
N ASN A 119 -7.22 12.99 -24.53
CA ASN A 119 -8.07 12.14 -25.36
C ASN A 119 -7.27 11.16 -26.25
N ILE A 120 -6.15 10.64 -25.74
CA ILE A 120 -5.30 9.66 -26.46
C ILE A 120 -5.99 8.29 -26.54
N ILE A 121 -6.80 7.97 -25.53
CA ILE A 121 -7.52 6.71 -25.40
C ILE A 121 -9.02 6.98 -25.58
N ASP A 122 -9.70 6.12 -26.35
CA ASP A 122 -11.16 6.20 -26.46
C ASP A 122 -11.85 5.86 -25.12
N GLY A 123 -13.09 6.34 -24.93
CA GLY A 123 -13.76 6.23 -23.63
C GLY A 123 -13.98 4.79 -23.14
N ALA A 124 -14.14 3.82 -24.05
CA ALA A 124 -14.34 2.42 -23.68
C ALA A 124 -13.02 1.76 -23.24
N GLY A 125 -11.94 2.00 -23.97
CA GLY A 125 -10.59 1.56 -23.63
C GLY A 125 -10.11 2.19 -22.33
N LEU A 126 -10.38 3.49 -22.13
CA LEU A 126 -10.04 4.21 -20.91
C LEU A 126 -10.73 3.61 -19.69
N LYS A 127 -12.04 3.31 -19.79
CA LYS A 127 -12.81 2.70 -18.71
C LYS A 127 -12.27 1.32 -18.33
N ASN A 128 -11.94 0.48 -19.31
CA ASN A 128 -11.38 -0.85 -19.06
C ASN A 128 -10.01 -0.78 -18.40
N TYR A 129 -9.14 0.11 -18.88
CA TYR A 129 -7.81 0.31 -18.28
C TYR A 129 -7.94 0.80 -16.84
N PHE A 130 -8.79 1.81 -16.59
CA PHE A 130 -9.01 2.33 -15.25
C PHE A 130 -9.55 1.26 -14.29
N GLN A 131 -10.46 0.39 -14.74
CA GLN A 131 -10.95 -0.72 -13.93
C GLN A 131 -9.85 -1.71 -13.52
N GLU A 132 -8.86 -1.95 -14.38
CA GLU A 132 -7.72 -2.80 -14.05
C GLU A 132 -6.80 -2.11 -13.04
N GLU A 133 -6.46 -0.84 -13.26
CA GLU A 133 -5.65 -0.07 -12.30
C GLU A 133 -6.33 0.05 -10.94
N LYS A 134 -7.66 0.16 -10.91
CA LYS A 134 -8.45 0.14 -9.67
C LYS A 134 -8.35 -1.20 -8.94
N ARG A 135 -8.35 -2.33 -9.65
CA ARG A 135 -8.15 -3.66 -9.05
C ARG A 135 -6.75 -3.81 -8.47
N ILE A 136 -5.73 -3.33 -9.17
CA ILE A 136 -4.34 -3.33 -8.71
C ILE A 136 -4.21 -2.46 -7.45
N THR A 137 -4.79 -1.27 -7.48
CA THR A 137 -4.81 -0.33 -6.34
C THR A 137 -5.44 -0.98 -5.11
N GLU A 138 -6.60 -1.62 -5.26
CA GLU A 138 -7.25 -2.33 -4.15
C GLU A 138 -6.35 -3.45 -3.58
N SER A 139 -5.70 -4.24 -4.46
CA SER A 139 -4.75 -5.28 -4.04
C SER A 139 -3.57 -4.71 -3.24
N ILE A 140 -3.05 -3.54 -3.61
CA ILE A 140 -1.98 -2.87 -2.87
C ILE A 140 -2.48 -2.42 -1.49
N ILE A 141 -3.65 -1.78 -1.42
CA ILE A 141 -4.26 -1.32 -0.16
C ILE A 141 -4.50 -2.49 0.80
N GLN A 142 -5.03 -3.61 0.30
CA GLN A 142 -5.25 -4.81 1.13
C GLN A 142 -3.93 -5.37 1.67
N ARG A 143 -2.86 -5.36 0.87
CA ARG A 143 -1.53 -5.78 1.32
C ARG A 143 -0.94 -4.84 2.36
N MET A 144 -1.12 -3.52 2.22
CA MET A 144 -0.73 -2.53 3.24
C MET A 144 -1.42 -2.83 4.59
N LYS A 145 -2.75 -2.99 4.57
CA LYS A 145 -3.56 -3.29 5.76
C LYS A 145 -3.12 -4.59 6.42
N TYR A 146 -2.97 -5.65 5.63
CA TYR A 146 -2.53 -6.95 6.13
C TYR A 146 -1.12 -6.89 6.73
N ASN A 147 -0.18 -6.22 6.06
CA ASN A 147 1.20 -6.15 6.54
C ASN A 147 1.31 -5.35 7.85
N ASN A 148 0.51 -4.28 7.99
CA ASN A 148 0.47 -3.49 9.22
C ASN A 148 -0.14 -4.28 10.40
N GLN A 149 -1.29 -4.93 10.18
CA GLN A 149 -1.92 -5.79 11.19
C GLN A 149 -0.98 -6.92 11.63
N ARG A 150 -0.24 -7.49 10.68
CA ARG A 150 0.75 -8.52 10.97
C ARG A 150 1.89 -7.99 11.82
N LEU A 151 2.40 -6.79 11.53
CA LEU A 151 3.44 -6.14 12.32
C LEU A 151 2.99 -5.94 13.77
N GLU A 152 1.82 -5.32 13.98
CA GLU A 152 1.24 -5.09 15.31
C GLU A 152 1.09 -6.41 16.10
N SER A 153 0.62 -7.46 15.42
CA SER A 153 0.47 -8.79 16.01
C SER A 153 1.81 -9.39 16.43
N GLU A 154 2.85 -9.30 15.59
CA GLU A 154 4.17 -9.86 15.90
C GLU A 154 4.90 -9.09 17.00
N ILE A 155 4.77 -7.75 17.04
CA ILE A 155 5.30 -6.93 18.15
C ILE A 155 4.62 -7.34 19.47
N THR A 156 3.29 -7.45 19.48
CA THR A 156 2.55 -7.87 20.68
C THR A 156 2.98 -9.26 21.17
N LYS A 157 3.16 -10.22 20.24
CA LYS A 157 3.66 -11.56 20.58
C LYS A 157 5.07 -11.51 21.14
N PHE A 158 5.93 -10.69 20.55
CA PHE A 158 7.29 -10.49 21.02
C PHE A 158 7.31 -9.95 22.45
N ASP A 159 6.58 -8.88 22.75
CA ASP A 159 6.57 -8.26 24.09
C ASP A 159 6.11 -9.25 25.18
N SER A 160 5.05 -10.00 24.87
CA SER A 160 4.52 -11.05 25.76
C SER A 160 5.55 -12.16 26.03
N LEU A 161 6.17 -12.70 24.97
CA LEU A 161 7.16 -13.77 25.11
C LEU A 161 8.48 -13.29 25.72
N ASN A 162 8.90 -12.06 25.42
CA ASN A 162 10.14 -11.49 25.93
C ASN A 162 10.09 -11.26 27.42
N THR A 163 8.95 -10.83 27.94
CA THR A 163 8.73 -10.73 29.38
C THR A 163 8.93 -12.08 30.07
N ILE A 164 8.37 -13.16 29.51
CA ILE A 164 8.49 -14.51 30.07
C ILE A 164 9.94 -14.99 30.04
N ILE A 165 10.63 -14.82 28.91
CA ILE A 165 12.02 -15.26 28.75
C ILE A 165 12.96 -14.49 29.68
N VAL A 166 12.83 -13.17 29.75
CA VAL A 166 13.69 -12.37 30.63
C VAL A 166 13.52 -12.79 32.09
N ASN A 167 12.29 -13.08 32.53
CA ASN A 167 12.05 -13.61 33.87
C ASN A 167 12.68 -14.99 34.09
N GLN A 168 12.67 -15.86 33.07
CA GLN A 168 13.32 -17.18 33.15
C GLN A 168 14.85 -17.11 33.13
N LEU A 169 15.44 -16.12 32.43
CA LEU A 169 16.89 -15.94 32.37
C LEU A 169 17.48 -15.29 33.63
N ASN A 170 16.67 -14.58 34.41
CA ASN A 170 17.09 -13.89 35.62
C ASN A 170 16.88 -14.70 36.92
N ASN A 171 16.19 -15.85 36.83
CA ASN A 171 15.97 -16.79 37.93
C ASN A 171 16.92 -17.99 37.83
#